data_AF-A0A944S0M1-F1
#
_entry.id   AF-A0A944S0M1-F1
#
_cell.length_a   1.000
_cell.length_b   1.000
_cell.length_c   1.000
_cell.angle_alpha   90.00
_cell.angle_beta   90.00
_cell.angle_gamma   90.00
#
_symmetry.space_group_name_H-M   'P 1'
#
loop_
_entity.id
_entity.type
_entity.pdbx_description
1 polymer ?
#
loop_
_entity_poly.entity_id
_entity_poly.type
_entity_poly.pdbx_seq_one_letter_code
_entity_poly.pdbx_strand_id
1 'polypeptide(L)'
;MTIPPEPGVLEALPSNDHRPNSGLREGGVTHARVNEEIRFAPKTVIFGQQTRLRLGLLMEDETLPRFHAGHDMVKFFYGAIRQIPDIILDAILAAGISVTLIRERNLLAYEDVRAHQSFHTGRTRRTIYMPEQVLAAAFDAGYDYWALSEVIIQEAWPLLDYVLILELVRHVQVKLRQVNLPGISFIKDTTRALNKHLKDPSATLRAEGRFFVDPKEDEFMLFYGHYGPRFLEWGRDILDRDPFDMVDEIFDEGVERQWAAWKVDLITHTFNYPTFFQLDRDIVHPAAFELAEKYGQPVAPITVEEVIHDLSDVARFRQGRQVKTDPLLDQLIDAGAPGILAFADAVARERATNHLVITDYYFDGYHTVSVFRQKLQDWARDLPPDMDMGGKFDSLSDALVLIRMREAFEQFRLLPASDQGDWRLHLRSLVFQLIGVHLSKLSDAEKELMLTTPAHFGPGQQVSAWLELAEQFLPEDETDTCNALVVTILSELRRHPQYHGLFLEQVRELSASEEIDFGANLRDQVAQIEKLVPEQPYKLSSDPQALHRRLDAFRRLLQDDPDSAELLTLAAGVLIRLDEAENYAELVGVVHELGSPATPALEEIMATISPRDERRVVIRRMAERLLEGAR
;
A
#
# COMPACT_ATOMS: atom_id res chain seq x y z
N MET A 1 63.00 23.08 -2.14
CA MET A 1 62.42 21.73 -1.97
C MET A 1 60.99 21.91 -1.54
N THR A 2 60.10 22.02 -2.53
CA THR A 2 58.66 22.09 -2.36
C THR A 2 58.13 20.68 -2.59
N ILE A 3 57.44 20.17 -1.58
CA ILE A 3 56.77 18.86 -1.58
C ILE A 3 55.68 18.91 -2.67
N PRO A 4 55.57 17.92 -3.57
CA PRO A 4 54.50 17.90 -4.57
C PRO A 4 53.14 17.69 -3.89
N PRO A 5 52.05 18.30 -4.41
CA PRO A 5 50.72 18.07 -3.87
C PRO A 5 50.30 16.62 -4.12
N GLU A 6 49.59 16.05 -3.13
CA GLU A 6 48.97 14.73 -3.22
C GLU A 6 47.99 14.66 -4.42
N PRO A 7 47.85 13.48 -5.05
CA PRO A 7 46.91 13.29 -6.15
C PRO A 7 45.49 13.55 -5.67
N GLY A 8 44.85 14.56 -6.28
CA GLY A 8 43.51 14.99 -5.95
C GLY A 8 42.49 13.85 -6.04
N VAL A 9 41.70 13.72 -4.98
CA VAL A 9 40.40 13.06 -5.02
C VAL A 9 39.59 13.81 -6.08
N LEU A 10 39.38 13.16 -7.24
CA LEU A 10 38.35 13.58 -8.19
C LEU A 10 37.01 13.45 -7.46
N GLU A 11 36.51 14.55 -6.90
CA GLU A 11 35.09 14.68 -6.53
C GLU A 11 34.29 14.38 -7.81
N ALA A 12 33.75 13.16 -7.88
CA ALA A 12 32.92 12.73 -8.98
C ALA A 12 31.64 13.55 -8.93
N LEU A 13 31.34 14.25 -10.02
CA LEU A 13 30.02 14.87 -10.21
C LEU A 13 28.94 13.80 -10.01
N PRO A 14 27.86 14.10 -9.27
CA PRO A 14 26.75 13.18 -9.09
C PRO A 14 26.22 12.72 -10.45
N SER A 15 25.91 11.43 -10.52
CA SER A 15 25.33 10.81 -11.71
C SER A 15 23.92 11.38 -11.93
N ASN A 16 23.73 12.28 -12.90
CA ASN A 16 22.40 12.76 -13.36
C ASN A 16 21.66 11.65 -14.14
N ASP A 17 21.51 10.48 -13.54
CA ASP A 17 20.84 9.33 -14.13
C ASP A 17 19.40 9.26 -13.63
N HIS A 18 18.49 9.85 -14.40
CA HIS A 18 17.07 9.98 -14.06
C HIS A 18 16.24 8.73 -14.40
N ARG A 19 16.90 7.62 -14.76
CA ARG A 19 16.21 6.40 -15.16
C ARG A 19 15.38 5.82 -14.01
N PRO A 20 14.23 5.19 -14.32
CA PRO A 20 13.52 4.39 -13.35
C PRO A 20 14.45 3.33 -12.74
N ASN A 21 14.42 3.24 -11.41
CA ASN A 21 15.21 2.26 -10.68
C ASN A 21 14.50 0.91 -10.64
N SER A 22 15.28 -0.14 -10.84
CA SER A 22 14.81 -1.51 -10.90
C SER A 22 15.76 -2.37 -10.07
N GLY A 23 15.18 -3.28 -9.31
CA GLY A 23 15.85 -4.09 -8.31
C GLY A 23 14.89 -4.68 -7.30
N LEU A 24 15.35 -5.66 -6.52
CA LEU A 24 14.77 -5.96 -5.21
C LEU A 24 15.14 -4.80 -4.29
N ARG A 25 14.18 -3.91 -4.08
CA ARG A 25 14.33 -2.65 -3.36
C ARG A 25 13.08 -2.34 -2.56
N GLU A 26 13.28 -1.56 -1.51
CA GLU A 26 12.24 -0.90 -0.74
C GLU A 26 12.34 0.61 -0.94
N GLY A 27 11.18 1.25 -1.03
CA GLY A 27 11.01 2.70 -1.11
C GLY A 27 11.76 3.42 -2.24
N GLY A 28 12.08 4.68 -1.94
CA GLY A 28 12.48 5.71 -2.90
C GLY A 28 13.94 5.72 -3.34
N VAL A 29 14.65 4.59 -3.33
CA VAL A 29 16.05 4.57 -3.76
C VAL A 29 16.15 4.88 -5.25
N THR A 30 16.99 5.86 -5.63
CA THR A 30 17.15 6.27 -7.04
C THR A 30 18.16 5.40 -7.79
N HIS A 31 17.97 5.27 -9.11
CA HIS A 31 18.88 4.52 -9.98
C HIS A 31 20.30 5.11 -9.95
N ALA A 32 20.40 6.44 -9.98
CA ALA A 32 21.66 7.18 -9.84
C ALA A 32 22.41 6.82 -8.57
N ARG A 33 21.71 6.80 -7.42
CA ARG A 33 22.31 6.51 -6.11
C ARG A 33 22.95 5.12 -6.10
N VAL A 34 22.23 4.12 -6.59
CA VAL A 34 22.75 2.74 -6.62
C VAL A 34 23.91 2.62 -7.60
N ASN A 35 23.81 3.25 -8.77
CA ASN A 35 24.88 3.27 -9.76
C ASN A 35 26.17 3.90 -9.20
N GLU A 36 26.06 4.95 -8.41
CA GLU A 36 27.20 5.57 -7.72
C GLU A 36 27.84 4.61 -6.71
N GLU A 37 27.00 3.97 -5.88
CA GLU A 37 27.42 3.00 -4.88
C GLU A 37 28.13 1.78 -5.47
N ILE A 38 27.60 1.21 -6.56
CA ILE A 38 28.21 0.06 -7.22
C ILE A 38 29.42 0.44 -8.08
N ARG A 39 29.56 1.69 -8.52
CA ARG A 39 30.55 2.11 -9.53
C ARG A 39 31.95 1.65 -9.19
N PHE A 40 32.40 1.89 -7.96
CA PHE A 40 33.75 1.57 -7.49
C PHE A 40 33.81 0.31 -6.63
N ALA A 41 32.66 -0.34 -6.38
CA ALA A 41 32.64 -1.56 -5.58
C ALA A 41 33.38 -2.69 -6.31
N PRO A 42 34.11 -3.55 -5.60
CA PRO A 42 34.72 -4.75 -6.16
C PRO A 42 33.65 -5.69 -6.72
N LYS A 43 33.82 -6.12 -7.97
CA LYS A 43 32.81 -6.92 -8.70
C LYS A 43 33.39 -8.23 -9.20
N THR A 44 32.54 -9.25 -9.34
CA THR A 44 32.92 -10.53 -9.93
C THR A 44 31.73 -11.10 -10.71
N VAL A 45 31.95 -11.47 -11.96
CA VAL A 45 30.90 -12.05 -12.81
C VAL A 45 30.69 -13.51 -12.42
N ILE A 46 29.45 -13.90 -12.13
CA ILE A 46 29.06 -15.29 -11.81
C ILE A 46 28.28 -15.96 -12.94
N PHE A 47 27.58 -15.17 -13.77
CA PHE A 47 26.80 -15.66 -14.91
C PHE A 47 26.87 -14.70 -16.11
N GLY A 48 26.94 -15.26 -17.31
CA GLY A 48 26.98 -14.48 -18.56
C GLY A 48 28.28 -13.71 -18.78
N GLN A 49 28.21 -12.69 -19.63
CA GLN A 49 29.30 -11.74 -19.87
C GLN A 49 28.76 -10.33 -19.72
N GLN A 50 29.48 -9.49 -18.97
CA GLN A 50 29.10 -8.09 -18.80
C GLN A 50 29.62 -7.29 -19.99
N THR A 51 28.70 -6.71 -20.76
CA THR A 51 29.02 -5.86 -21.93
C THR A 51 28.20 -4.59 -21.89
N ARG A 52 28.82 -3.43 -22.13
CA ARG A 52 28.12 -2.14 -22.13
C ARG A 52 27.83 -1.67 -23.56
N LEU A 53 26.56 -1.45 -23.89
CA LEU A 53 26.13 -0.99 -25.21
C LEU A 53 25.47 0.38 -25.14
N ARG A 54 25.95 1.36 -25.92
CA ARG A 54 25.28 2.67 -26.09
C ARG A 54 25.26 3.08 -27.55
N LEU A 55 24.11 3.59 -28.04
CA LEU A 55 23.90 3.91 -29.47
C LEU A 55 24.24 2.75 -30.43
N GLY A 56 24.06 1.49 -29.99
CA GLY A 56 24.42 0.31 -30.78
C GLY A 56 25.92 0.01 -30.86
N LEU A 57 26.76 0.74 -30.12
CA LEU A 57 28.20 0.55 -30.06
C LEU A 57 28.60 -0.09 -28.72
N LEU A 58 29.52 -1.06 -28.78
CA LEU A 58 30.18 -1.62 -27.61
C LEU A 58 31.12 -0.56 -27.02
N MET A 59 30.92 -0.22 -25.76
CA MET A 59 31.78 0.70 -25.02
C MET A 59 33.01 -0.04 -24.47
N GLU A 60 34.12 0.67 -24.32
CA GLU A 60 35.25 0.18 -23.52
C GLU A 60 34.78 -0.02 -22.06
N ASP A 61 34.96 -1.22 -21.52
CA ASP A 61 34.59 -1.57 -20.14
C ASP A 61 35.73 -2.38 -19.49
N GLU A 62 35.80 -2.35 -18.17
CA GLU A 62 36.81 -3.10 -17.42
C GLU A 62 36.57 -4.61 -17.55
N THR A 63 37.63 -5.39 -17.76
CA THR A 63 37.53 -6.85 -17.75
C THR A 63 37.39 -7.33 -16.31
N LEU A 64 36.15 -7.66 -15.92
CA LEU A 64 35.87 -8.14 -14.57
C LEU A 64 36.38 -9.57 -14.35
N PRO A 65 36.86 -9.89 -13.13
CA PRO A 65 37.21 -11.25 -12.78
C PRO A 65 35.96 -12.15 -12.81
N ARG A 66 36.15 -13.42 -13.13
CA ARG A 66 35.10 -14.44 -13.03
C ARG A 66 35.23 -15.19 -11.72
N PHE A 67 34.09 -15.53 -11.13
CA PHE A 67 34.08 -16.33 -9.91
C PHE A 67 34.65 -17.72 -10.19
N HIS A 68 35.45 -18.27 -9.27
CA HIS A 68 36.05 -19.57 -9.48
C HIS A 68 34.99 -20.68 -9.49
N ALA A 69 34.86 -21.40 -10.60
CA ALA A 69 33.82 -22.40 -10.84
C ALA A 69 33.77 -23.56 -9.82
N GLY A 70 34.86 -23.81 -9.08
CA GLY A 70 34.91 -24.85 -8.05
C GLY A 70 34.32 -24.44 -6.69
N HIS A 71 34.03 -23.15 -6.49
CA HIS A 71 33.55 -22.62 -5.21
C HIS A 71 32.11 -23.05 -4.92
N ASP A 72 31.80 -23.36 -3.66
CA ASP A 72 30.49 -23.93 -3.30
C ASP A 72 29.33 -22.95 -3.52
N MET A 73 29.53 -21.65 -3.27
CA MET A 73 28.57 -20.60 -3.67
C MET A 73 28.25 -20.58 -5.17
N VAL A 74 29.22 -20.92 -6.04
CA VAL A 74 28.97 -21.02 -7.49
C VAL A 74 28.09 -22.23 -7.79
N LYS A 75 28.37 -23.38 -7.16
CA LYS A 75 27.52 -24.56 -7.31
C LYS A 75 26.09 -24.30 -6.84
N PHE A 76 25.93 -23.58 -5.73
CA PHE A 76 24.64 -23.15 -5.21
C PHE A 76 23.91 -22.24 -6.20
N PHE A 77 24.58 -21.19 -6.70
CA PHE A 77 24.03 -20.29 -7.72
C PHE A 77 23.59 -21.05 -9.00
N TYR A 78 24.44 -21.93 -9.54
CA TYR A 78 24.07 -22.73 -10.71
C TYR A 78 23.01 -23.81 -10.40
N GLY A 79 22.80 -24.16 -9.13
CA GLY A 79 21.63 -24.91 -8.68
C GLY A 79 20.35 -24.12 -8.92
N ALA A 80 20.34 -22.83 -8.57
CA ALA A 80 19.21 -21.92 -8.82
C ALA A 80 18.95 -21.69 -10.31
N ILE A 81 20.00 -21.46 -11.11
CA ILE A 81 19.85 -21.29 -12.56
C ILE A 81 19.16 -22.50 -13.21
N ARG A 82 19.40 -23.73 -12.72
CA ARG A 82 18.77 -24.96 -13.24
C ARG A 82 17.28 -25.10 -12.93
N GLN A 83 16.75 -24.32 -11.98
CA GLN A 83 15.32 -24.34 -11.67
C GLN A 83 14.53 -23.31 -12.50
N ILE A 84 15.21 -22.38 -13.18
CA ILE A 84 14.59 -21.42 -14.09
C ILE A 84 14.09 -22.18 -15.33
N PRO A 85 12.83 -21.99 -15.78
CA PRO A 85 12.33 -22.62 -16.99
C PRO A 85 13.18 -22.29 -18.23
N ASP A 86 13.43 -23.30 -19.08
CA ASP A 86 14.32 -23.19 -20.25
C ASP A 86 13.98 -21.99 -21.15
N ILE A 87 12.69 -21.73 -21.39
CA ILE A 87 12.25 -20.59 -22.22
C ILE A 87 12.71 -19.24 -21.67
N ILE A 88 12.74 -19.08 -20.34
CA ILE A 88 13.19 -17.86 -19.69
C ILE A 88 14.72 -17.82 -19.69
N LEU A 89 15.38 -18.93 -19.37
CA LEU A 89 16.84 -19.01 -19.37
C LEU A 89 17.41 -18.74 -20.77
N ASP A 90 16.81 -19.29 -21.82
CA ASP A 90 17.19 -19.05 -23.21
C ASP A 90 16.98 -17.58 -23.58
N ALA A 91 15.89 -16.95 -23.13
CA ALA A 91 15.67 -15.52 -23.34
C ALA A 91 16.71 -14.65 -22.61
N ILE A 92 17.05 -14.97 -21.36
CA ILE A 92 18.12 -14.32 -20.59
C ILE A 92 19.45 -14.40 -21.34
N LEU A 93 19.81 -15.58 -21.84
CA LEU A 93 21.03 -15.80 -22.61
C LEU A 93 21.01 -15.06 -23.95
N ALA A 94 19.90 -15.11 -24.69
CA ALA A 94 19.73 -14.44 -25.97
C ALA A 94 19.78 -12.91 -25.85
N ALA A 95 19.25 -12.36 -24.76
CA ALA A 95 19.35 -10.94 -24.44
C ALA A 95 20.76 -10.52 -23.98
N GLY A 96 21.64 -11.49 -23.68
CA GLY A 96 22.96 -11.24 -23.14
C GLY A 96 22.92 -10.73 -21.69
N ILE A 97 21.89 -11.11 -20.92
CA ILE A 97 21.76 -10.74 -19.52
C ILE A 97 22.80 -11.49 -18.69
N SER A 98 23.48 -10.77 -17.80
CA SER A 98 24.54 -11.26 -16.91
C SER A 98 24.16 -11.09 -15.44
N VAL A 99 24.81 -11.86 -14.56
CA VAL A 99 24.73 -11.65 -13.10
C VAL A 99 26.12 -11.40 -12.55
N THR A 100 26.25 -10.30 -11.81
CA THR A 100 27.51 -9.83 -11.24
C THR A 100 27.38 -9.67 -9.72
N LEU A 101 28.28 -10.31 -8.99
CA LEU A 101 28.39 -10.17 -7.55
C LEU A 101 29.11 -8.87 -7.18
N ILE A 102 28.54 -8.13 -6.24
CA ILE A 102 29.19 -7.02 -5.55
C ILE A 102 29.74 -7.53 -4.22
N ARG A 103 31.06 -7.48 -4.05
CA ARG A 103 31.74 -8.10 -2.91
C ARG A 103 31.61 -7.25 -1.64
N GLU A 104 31.66 -7.92 -0.49
CA GLU A 104 31.72 -7.30 0.85
C GLU A 104 30.54 -6.37 1.22
N ARG A 105 29.40 -6.49 0.53
CA ARG A 105 28.18 -5.71 0.82
C ARG A 105 27.02 -6.63 1.19
N ASN A 106 26.19 -6.17 2.13
CA ASN A 106 24.90 -6.79 2.49
C ASN A 106 23.76 -6.19 1.65
N LEU A 107 23.80 -4.88 1.42
CA LEU A 107 22.88 -4.13 0.56
C LEU A 107 23.70 -3.30 -0.45
N LEU A 108 23.17 -3.09 -1.65
CA LEU A 108 23.81 -2.28 -2.67
C LEU A 108 23.70 -0.78 -2.34
N ALA A 109 22.52 -0.37 -1.86
CA ALA A 109 22.27 0.98 -1.37
C ALA A 109 21.38 0.89 -0.12
N TYR A 110 21.59 1.82 0.81
CA TYR A 110 20.86 1.91 2.07
C TYR A 110 20.72 3.38 2.45
N GLU A 111 19.49 3.81 2.70
CA GLU A 111 19.15 5.12 3.25
C GLU A 111 18.50 4.93 4.63
N ASP A 112 17.48 4.06 4.70
CA ASP A 112 16.82 3.63 5.94
C ASP A 112 16.14 2.24 5.76
N VAL A 113 15.36 1.79 6.77
CA VAL A 113 14.68 0.49 6.74
C VAL A 113 13.59 0.35 5.68
N ARG A 114 13.05 1.46 5.15
CA ARG A 114 12.02 1.52 4.10
C ARG A 114 12.57 2.03 2.77
N ALA A 115 13.82 2.49 2.73
CA ALA A 115 14.52 2.95 1.54
C ALA A 115 15.89 2.27 1.42
N HIS A 116 15.90 1.08 0.83
CA HIS A 116 17.12 0.31 0.61
C HIS A 116 17.03 -0.59 -0.62
N GLN A 117 18.16 -1.08 -1.11
CA GLN A 117 18.18 -1.92 -2.31
C GLN A 117 19.23 -3.02 -2.21
N SER A 118 18.78 -4.25 -2.44
CA SER A 118 19.62 -5.44 -2.41
C SER A 118 19.95 -5.95 -3.81
N PHE A 119 19.05 -5.89 -4.78
CA PHE A 119 19.38 -6.27 -6.16
C PHE A 119 19.21 -5.06 -7.06
N HIS A 120 19.98 -4.94 -8.13
CA HIS A 120 19.89 -3.80 -9.05
C HIS A 120 20.07 -4.22 -10.49
N THR A 121 19.28 -3.68 -11.43
CA THR A 121 19.44 -3.99 -12.85
C THR A 121 20.06 -2.82 -13.63
N GLY A 122 21.26 -3.08 -14.16
CA GLY A 122 21.96 -2.16 -15.05
C GLY A 122 21.48 -2.31 -16.49
N ARG A 123 20.54 -1.47 -16.92
CA ARG A 123 19.90 -1.50 -18.26
C ARG A 123 20.90 -1.48 -19.43
N THR A 124 21.86 -0.55 -19.41
CA THR A 124 22.88 -0.42 -20.49
C THR A 124 23.87 -1.59 -20.52
N ARG A 125 24.08 -2.26 -19.37
CA ARG A 125 25.00 -3.41 -19.26
C ARG A 125 24.29 -4.76 -19.35
N ARG A 126 22.96 -4.75 -19.28
CA ARG A 126 22.11 -5.94 -19.18
C ARG A 126 22.62 -6.83 -18.04
N THR A 127 22.78 -6.24 -16.85
CA THR A 127 23.39 -6.92 -15.70
C THR A 127 22.48 -6.82 -14.48
N ILE A 128 22.26 -7.95 -13.83
CA ILE A 128 21.70 -8.01 -12.48
C ILE A 128 22.87 -7.99 -11.49
N TYR A 129 22.92 -6.96 -10.67
CA TYR A 129 23.88 -6.84 -9.57
C TYR A 129 23.26 -7.42 -8.31
N MET A 130 24.01 -8.26 -7.62
CA MET A 130 23.61 -8.84 -6.34
C MET A 130 24.76 -8.84 -5.33
N PRO A 131 24.51 -8.58 -4.04
CA PRO A 131 25.53 -8.62 -3.00
C PRO A 131 26.01 -10.06 -2.74
N GLU A 132 27.33 -10.25 -2.63
CA GLU A 132 27.94 -11.54 -2.31
C GLU A 132 27.44 -12.08 -0.96
N GLN A 133 27.18 -11.19 0.01
CA GLN A 133 26.75 -11.58 1.36
C GLN A 133 25.33 -12.13 1.40
N VAL A 134 24.44 -11.67 0.51
CA VAL A 134 23.08 -12.24 0.40
C VAL A 134 23.16 -13.68 -0.10
N LEU A 135 24.02 -13.95 -1.10
CA LEU A 135 24.25 -15.30 -1.60
C LEU A 135 24.88 -16.21 -0.53
N ALA A 136 25.86 -15.69 0.22
CA ALA A 136 26.50 -16.41 1.32
C ALA A 136 25.51 -16.74 2.44
N ALA A 137 24.71 -15.75 2.88
CA ALA A 137 23.70 -15.94 3.92
C ALA A 137 22.66 -16.99 3.53
N ALA A 138 22.17 -16.97 2.29
CA ALA A 138 21.24 -17.96 1.79
C ALA A 138 21.86 -19.38 1.75
N PHE A 139 23.12 -19.48 1.32
CA PHE A 139 23.85 -20.74 1.30
C PHE A 139 24.06 -21.30 2.70
N ASP A 140 24.54 -20.47 3.64
CA ASP A 140 24.84 -20.88 5.02
C ASP A 140 23.57 -21.26 5.79
N ALA A 141 22.45 -20.60 5.51
CA ALA A 141 21.15 -20.93 6.08
C ALA A 141 20.49 -22.17 5.42
N GLY A 142 21.11 -22.74 4.38
CA GLY A 142 20.63 -23.97 3.73
C GLY A 142 19.36 -23.78 2.92
N TYR A 143 19.19 -22.61 2.28
CA TYR A 143 17.99 -22.28 1.53
C TYR A 143 17.85 -23.20 0.31
N ASP A 144 16.59 -23.43 -0.10
CA ASP A 144 16.35 -24.07 -1.41
C ASP A 144 16.86 -23.15 -2.52
N TYR A 145 17.34 -23.75 -3.60
CA TYR A 145 17.80 -23.01 -4.78
C TYR A 145 16.71 -22.08 -5.34
N TRP A 146 15.42 -22.41 -5.14
CA TRP A 146 14.29 -21.68 -5.68
C TRP A 146 14.21 -20.27 -5.16
N ALA A 147 14.58 -20.05 -3.89
CA ALA A 147 14.58 -18.72 -3.28
C ALA A 147 15.46 -17.72 -4.06
N LEU A 148 16.54 -18.22 -4.70
CA LEU A 148 17.39 -17.40 -5.55
C LEU A 148 16.87 -17.34 -7.00
N SER A 149 16.31 -18.43 -7.52
CA SER A 149 15.70 -18.46 -8.86
C SER A 149 14.56 -17.46 -9.00
N GLU A 150 13.72 -17.35 -7.97
CA GLU A 150 12.63 -16.38 -7.86
C GLU A 150 13.15 -14.95 -8.05
N VAL A 151 14.17 -14.55 -7.30
CA VAL A 151 14.74 -13.19 -7.41
C VAL A 151 15.38 -12.99 -8.79
N ILE A 152 16.10 -13.98 -9.33
CA ILE A 152 16.68 -13.86 -10.68
C ILE A 152 15.58 -13.65 -11.73
N ILE A 153 14.44 -14.36 -11.63
CA ILE A 153 13.31 -14.18 -12.54
C ILE A 153 12.68 -12.80 -12.34
N GLN A 154 12.45 -12.38 -11.09
CA GLN A 154 11.91 -11.05 -10.76
C GLN A 154 12.75 -9.90 -11.29
N GLU A 155 14.08 -10.06 -11.33
CA GLU A 155 14.99 -9.06 -11.87
C GLU A 155 15.21 -9.18 -13.39
N ALA A 156 15.23 -10.39 -13.92
CA ALA A 156 15.44 -10.62 -15.34
C ALA A 156 14.22 -10.26 -16.18
N TRP A 157 13.00 -10.47 -15.66
CA TRP A 157 11.77 -10.27 -16.42
C TRP A 157 11.58 -8.81 -16.86
N PRO A 158 11.59 -7.80 -15.96
CA PRO A 158 11.55 -6.39 -16.37
C PRO A 158 12.70 -6.00 -17.30
N LEU A 159 13.86 -6.61 -17.13
CA LEU A 159 15.02 -6.34 -17.97
C LEU A 159 14.86 -6.93 -19.38
N LEU A 160 14.22 -8.09 -19.52
CA LEU A 160 13.87 -8.69 -20.81
C LEU A 160 12.85 -7.82 -21.55
N ASP A 161 11.82 -7.34 -20.84
CA ASP A 161 10.81 -6.42 -21.39
C ASP A 161 11.44 -5.08 -21.77
N TYR A 162 12.32 -4.52 -20.93
CA TYR A 162 13.10 -3.33 -21.28
C TYR A 162 13.92 -3.52 -22.57
N VAL A 163 14.59 -4.68 -22.72
CA VAL A 163 15.35 -5.00 -23.93
C VAL A 163 14.42 -5.17 -25.13
N LEU A 164 13.24 -5.76 -24.98
CA LEU A 164 12.25 -5.89 -26.04
C LEU A 164 11.77 -4.51 -26.53
N ILE A 165 11.44 -3.59 -25.62
CA ILE A 165 11.06 -2.21 -25.93
C ILE A 165 12.23 -1.50 -26.64
N LEU A 166 13.45 -1.64 -26.14
CA LEU A 166 14.65 -1.05 -26.74
C LEU A 166 14.89 -1.51 -28.18
N GLU A 167 14.79 -2.81 -28.46
CA GLU A 167 14.94 -3.30 -29.82
C GLU A 167 13.78 -2.84 -30.72
N LEU A 168 12.56 -2.74 -30.19
CA LEU A 168 11.41 -2.22 -30.92
C LEU A 168 11.58 -0.73 -31.27
N VAL A 169 12.05 0.12 -30.34
CA VAL A 169 12.39 1.53 -30.59
C VAL A 169 13.34 1.65 -31.78
N ARG A 170 14.41 0.84 -31.80
CA ARG A 170 15.39 0.85 -32.90
C ARG A 170 14.76 0.49 -34.24
N HIS A 171 13.89 -0.52 -34.26
CA HIS A 171 13.18 -0.92 -35.49
C HIS A 171 12.18 0.16 -35.96
N VAL A 172 11.51 0.84 -35.03
CA VAL A 172 10.61 1.96 -35.32
C VAL A 172 11.40 3.14 -35.90
N GLN A 173 12.55 3.50 -35.32
CA GLN A 173 13.42 4.54 -35.88
C GLN A 173 13.88 4.17 -37.31
N VAL A 174 14.29 2.94 -37.56
CA VAL A 174 14.64 2.47 -38.92
C VAL A 174 13.45 2.58 -39.87
N LYS A 175 12.26 2.18 -39.42
CA LYS A 175 11.03 2.24 -40.20
C LYS A 175 10.64 3.67 -40.54
N LEU A 176 10.73 4.60 -39.60
CA LEU A 176 10.42 6.03 -39.78
C LEU A 176 11.39 6.76 -40.72
N ARG A 177 12.54 6.17 -41.05
CA ARG A 177 13.39 6.68 -42.15
C ARG A 177 12.77 6.40 -43.52
N GLN A 178 11.89 5.40 -43.61
CA GLN A 178 11.26 4.93 -44.85
C GLN A 178 9.82 5.43 -45.00
N VAL A 179 9.11 5.65 -43.88
CA VAL A 179 7.69 6.05 -43.84
C VAL A 179 7.47 7.17 -42.82
N ASN A 180 6.36 7.89 -42.92
CA ASN A 180 6.04 8.96 -41.96
C ASN A 180 5.53 8.43 -40.61
N LEU A 181 4.89 7.25 -40.60
CA LEU A 181 4.40 6.56 -39.40
C LEU A 181 4.60 5.04 -39.59
N PRO A 182 5.07 4.30 -38.58
CA PRO A 182 5.40 2.88 -38.70
C PRO A 182 4.18 2.00 -39.01
N GLY A 183 3.00 2.39 -38.52
CA GLY A 183 1.74 1.65 -38.68
C GLY A 183 1.55 0.55 -37.63
N ILE A 184 0.30 0.28 -37.26
CA ILE A 184 -0.07 -0.61 -36.16
C ILE A 184 0.44 -2.04 -36.37
N SER A 185 0.18 -2.61 -37.55
CA SER A 185 0.64 -3.97 -37.89
C SER A 185 2.16 -4.10 -37.80
N PHE A 186 2.90 -3.07 -38.19
CA PHE A 186 4.35 -3.09 -38.06
C PHE A 186 4.78 -3.16 -36.60
N ILE A 187 4.20 -2.35 -35.70
CA ILE A 187 4.54 -2.40 -34.26
C ILE A 187 4.26 -3.80 -33.73
N LYS A 188 3.02 -4.28 -33.86
CA LYS A 188 2.57 -5.57 -33.34
C LYS A 188 3.39 -6.76 -33.85
N ASP A 189 3.58 -6.84 -35.17
CA ASP A 189 4.28 -7.97 -35.78
C ASP A 189 5.79 -7.93 -35.48
N THR A 190 6.38 -6.72 -35.38
CA THR A 190 7.77 -6.56 -34.97
C THR A 190 7.96 -6.94 -33.51
N THR A 191 7.08 -6.49 -32.60
CA THR A 191 7.12 -6.91 -31.18
C THR A 191 7.04 -8.43 -31.08
N ARG A 192 6.13 -9.06 -31.82
CA ARG A 192 5.97 -10.52 -31.83
C ARG A 192 7.21 -11.25 -32.35
N ALA A 193 7.85 -10.72 -33.41
CA ALA A 193 9.07 -11.31 -33.96
C ALA A 193 10.28 -11.18 -33.02
N LEU A 194 10.36 -10.07 -32.27
CA LEU A 194 11.41 -9.80 -31.31
C LEU A 194 11.20 -10.52 -29.96
N ASN A 195 9.96 -10.78 -29.57
CA ASN A 195 9.61 -11.46 -28.33
C ASN A 195 10.30 -12.84 -28.21
N LYS A 196 10.90 -13.09 -27.03
CA LYS A 196 11.57 -14.37 -26.69
C LYS A 196 11.05 -15.03 -25.42
N HIS A 197 10.32 -14.31 -24.57
CA HIS A 197 9.96 -14.77 -23.23
C HIS A 197 8.45 -14.67 -22.92
N LEU A 198 7.73 -13.73 -23.54
CA LEU A 198 6.30 -13.56 -23.31
C LEU A 198 5.52 -14.68 -23.99
N LYS A 199 4.63 -15.32 -23.23
CA LYS A 199 3.68 -16.30 -23.76
C LYS A 199 2.69 -15.63 -24.73
N ASP A 200 2.66 -16.09 -25.98
CA ASP A 200 1.73 -15.64 -27.03
C ASP A 200 0.87 -16.84 -27.51
N PRO A 201 -0.12 -17.28 -26.72
CA PRO A 201 -1.01 -18.37 -27.11
C PRO A 201 -1.98 -17.94 -28.23
N SER A 202 -2.14 -16.63 -28.41
CA SER A 202 -2.96 -15.95 -29.40
C SER A 202 -2.69 -16.44 -30.84
N ALA A 203 -1.44 -16.77 -31.18
CA ALA A 203 -1.09 -17.32 -32.50
C ALA A 203 -1.61 -18.75 -32.71
N THR A 204 -1.47 -19.62 -31.71
CA THR A 204 -1.83 -21.04 -31.77
C THR A 204 -3.33 -21.25 -31.66
N LEU A 205 -3.98 -20.50 -30.77
CA LEU A 205 -5.42 -20.61 -30.52
C LEU A 205 -6.27 -20.02 -31.65
N ARG A 206 -5.77 -18.98 -32.34
CA ARG A 206 -6.36 -18.50 -33.61
C ARG A 206 -6.36 -19.60 -34.69
N ALA A 207 -5.33 -20.43 -34.73
CA ALA A 207 -5.28 -21.56 -35.67
C ALA A 207 -6.22 -22.71 -35.27
N GLU A 208 -6.53 -22.85 -33.98
CA GLU A 208 -7.41 -23.89 -33.42
C GLU A 208 -8.88 -23.46 -33.26
N GLY A 209 -9.23 -22.22 -33.59
CA GLY A 209 -10.60 -21.68 -33.45
C GLY A 209 -11.05 -21.53 -31.99
N ARG A 210 -10.12 -21.45 -31.04
CA ARG A 210 -10.38 -21.23 -29.61
C ARG A 210 -10.22 -19.74 -29.30
N PHE A 211 -11.19 -19.16 -28.61
CA PHE A 211 -11.26 -17.71 -28.35
C PHE A 211 -11.20 -17.34 -26.85
N PHE A 212 -11.04 -18.31 -25.97
CA PHE A 212 -10.97 -18.10 -24.52
C PHE A 212 -9.55 -18.36 -24.01
N VAL A 213 -8.92 -17.31 -23.52
CA VAL A 213 -7.66 -17.31 -22.78
C VAL A 213 -7.83 -16.29 -21.67
N ASP A 214 -7.44 -16.64 -20.45
CA ASP A 214 -7.33 -15.63 -19.39
C ASP A 214 -6.36 -14.55 -19.89
N PRO A 215 -6.66 -13.24 -19.80
CA PRO A 215 -5.70 -12.20 -20.14
C PRO A 215 -4.30 -12.40 -19.52
N LYS A 216 -4.21 -13.01 -18.33
CA LYS A 216 -2.94 -13.39 -17.68
C LYS A 216 -2.17 -14.50 -18.39
N GLU A 217 -2.83 -15.29 -19.22
CA GLU A 217 -2.22 -16.35 -20.01
C GLU A 217 -1.70 -15.86 -21.37
N ASP A 218 -2.06 -14.65 -21.81
CA ASP A 218 -1.56 -13.96 -23.00
C ASP A 218 -0.67 -12.77 -22.63
N GLU A 219 0.50 -13.10 -22.07
CA GLU A 219 1.53 -12.16 -21.62
C GLU A 219 1.96 -11.21 -22.76
N PHE A 220 2.01 -11.69 -24.00
CA PHE A 220 2.33 -10.85 -25.16
C PHE A 220 1.28 -9.76 -25.36
N MET A 221 -0.01 -10.13 -25.31
CA MET A 221 -1.04 -9.15 -25.53
C MET A 221 -1.02 -8.10 -24.44
N LEU A 222 -0.91 -8.48 -23.15
CA LEU A 222 -0.78 -7.55 -22.01
C LEU A 222 0.34 -6.52 -22.21
N PHE A 223 1.54 -7.00 -22.56
CA PHE A 223 2.68 -6.13 -22.88
C PHE A 223 2.34 -5.18 -24.03
N TYR A 224 1.78 -5.70 -25.12
CA TYR A 224 1.51 -4.93 -26.32
C TYR A 224 0.46 -3.83 -26.11
N GLY A 225 -0.65 -4.09 -25.43
CA GLY A 225 -1.66 -3.03 -25.24
C GLY A 225 -1.27 -1.99 -24.19
N HIS A 226 -0.35 -2.30 -23.27
CA HIS A 226 0.23 -1.29 -22.39
C HIS A 226 1.21 -0.38 -23.16
N TYR A 227 2.20 -0.94 -23.84
CA TYR A 227 3.26 -0.14 -24.49
C TYR A 227 2.96 0.29 -25.93
N GLY A 228 2.23 -0.52 -26.68
CA GLY A 228 1.94 -0.33 -28.11
C GLY A 228 1.41 1.06 -28.47
N PRO A 229 0.45 1.64 -27.73
CA PRO A 229 -0.05 3.00 -27.98
C PRO A 229 1.04 4.07 -27.96
N ARG A 230 2.02 3.96 -27.06
CA ARG A 230 3.14 4.92 -26.95
C ARG A 230 3.98 4.95 -28.22
N PHE A 231 4.18 3.80 -28.86
CA PHE A 231 4.89 3.75 -30.15
C PHE A 231 4.13 4.38 -31.31
N LEU A 232 2.79 4.46 -31.22
CA LEU A 232 1.95 5.08 -32.24
C LEU A 232 1.92 6.62 -32.12
N GLU A 233 2.26 7.16 -30.94
CA GLU A 233 2.40 8.59 -30.69
C GLU A 233 3.67 9.18 -31.34
N TRP A 234 4.68 8.35 -31.62
CA TRP A 234 5.97 8.80 -32.14
C TRP A 234 5.96 9.09 -33.64
N GLY A 235 6.42 10.29 -33.99
CA GLY A 235 6.66 10.74 -35.36
C GLY A 235 8.14 10.66 -35.74
N ARG A 236 8.53 11.39 -36.80
CA ARG A 236 9.92 11.42 -37.28
C ARG A 236 10.88 12.23 -36.40
N ASP A 237 10.37 12.90 -35.37
CA ASP A 237 11.13 13.62 -34.36
C ASP A 237 12.02 12.70 -33.51
N ILE A 238 11.71 11.40 -33.46
CA ILE A 238 12.49 10.43 -32.67
C ILE A 238 13.75 9.89 -33.37
N LEU A 239 13.97 10.21 -34.65
CA LEU A 239 14.96 9.52 -35.50
C LEU A 239 16.42 9.60 -35.03
N ASP A 240 16.76 10.68 -34.33
CA ASP A 240 18.13 10.97 -33.87
C ASP A 240 18.25 10.89 -32.33
N ARG A 241 17.18 10.48 -31.63
CA ARG A 241 17.16 10.32 -30.18
C ARG A 241 17.86 9.02 -29.76
N ASP A 242 18.53 9.02 -28.60
CA ASP A 242 19.10 7.80 -28.02
C ASP A 242 17.94 6.83 -27.69
N PRO A 243 17.95 5.59 -28.22
CA PRO A 243 16.90 4.62 -27.92
C PRO A 243 16.71 4.36 -26.43
N PHE A 244 17.77 4.44 -25.62
CA PHE A 244 17.64 4.26 -24.17
C PHE A 244 16.77 5.35 -23.54
N ASP A 245 17.03 6.62 -23.86
CA ASP A 245 16.26 7.75 -23.34
C ASP A 245 14.77 7.61 -23.69
N MET A 246 14.46 7.10 -24.90
CA MET A 246 13.09 6.87 -25.33
C MET A 246 12.41 5.72 -24.59
N VAL A 247 13.12 4.63 -24.32
CA VAL A 247 12.59 3.53 -23.51
C VAL A 247 12.33 4.02 -22.10
N ASP A 248 13.26 4.78 -21.51
CA ASP A 248 13.15 5.29 -20.15
C ASP A 248 11.96 6.25 -19.97
N GLU A 249 11.49 6.92 -21.03
CA GLU A 249 10.28 7.75 -21.03
C GLU A 249 8.98 6.96 -20.93
N ILE A 250 8.94 5.74 -21.46
CA ILE A 250 7.69 4.95 -21.56
C ILE A 250 7.67 3.75 -20.62
N PHE A 251 8.82 3.31 -20.11
CA PHE A 251 8.95 2.11 -19.28
C PHE A 251 8.26 2.28 -17.92
N ASP A 252 7.30 1.42 -17.61
CA ASP A 252 6.53 1.46 -16.37
C ASP A 252 7.06 0.41 -15.38
N GLU A 253 7.94 0.83 -14.48
CA GLU A 253 8.53 -0.08 -13.48
C GLU A 253 7.45 -0.74 -12.58
N GLY A 254 6.35 -0.06 -12.29
CA GLY A 254 5.31 -0.60 -11.41
C GLY A 254 4.58 -1.77 -12.05
N VAL A 255 4.19 -1.62 -13.32
CA VAL A 255 3.54 -2.67 -14.11
C VAL A 255 4.50 -3.85 -14.36
N GLU A 256 5.75 -3.57 -14.67
CA GLU A 256 6.77 -4.59 -14.94
C GLU A 256 7.08 -5.46 -13.73
N ARG A 257 7.14 -4.84 -12.53
CA ARG A 257 7.30 -5.57 -11.27
C ARG A 257 6.10 -6.46 -10.98
N GLN A 258 4.89 -5.98 -11.28
CA GLN A 258 3.67 -6.77 -11.14
C GLN A 258 3.68 -8.00 -12.05
N TRP A 259 4.03 -7.84 -13.33
CA TRP A 259 4.10 -8.96 -14.26
C TRP A 259 5.18 -9.97 -13.87
N ALA A 260 6.34 -9.49 -13.42
CA ALA A 260 7.40 -10.35 -12.90
C ALA A 260 6.95 -11.18 -11.69
N ALA A 261 6.21 -10.57 -10.75
CA ALA A 261 5.62 -11.27 -9.60
C ALA A 261 4.60 -12.32 -10.03
N TRP A 262 3.68 -11.99 -10.96
CA TRP A 262 2.72 -12.96 -11.50
C TRP A 262 3.42 -14.13 -12.19
N LYS A 263 4.52 -13.87 -12.89
CA LYS A 263 5.30 -14.92 -13.56
C LYS A 263 5.93 -15.88 -12.57
N VAL A 264 6.54 -15.37 -11.51
CA VAL A 264 7.11 -16.19 -10.44
C VAL A 264 6.02 -17.01 -9.75
N ASP A 265 4.90 -16.39 -9.40
CA ASP A 265 3.78 -17.08 -8.75
C ASP A 265 3.28 -18.25 -9.60
N LEU A 266 3.07 -18.01 -10.91
CA LEU A 266 2.68 -19.04 -11.87
C LEU A 266 3.68 -20.21 -11.92
N ILE A 267 4.98 -19.93 -11.99
CA ILE A 267 6.03 -20.96 -12.04
C ILE A 267 6.07 -21.73 -10.72
N THR A 268 6.04 -21.02 -9.59
CA THR A 268 6.04 -21.60 -8.24
C THR A 268 4.89 -22.60 -8.08
N HIS A 269 3.68 -22.20 -8.48
CA HIS A 269 2.50 -23.06 -8.46
C HIS A 269 2.60 -24.23 -9.45
N THR A 270 3.04 -23.97 -10.68
CA THR A 270 3.12 -25.00 -11.73
C THR A 270 4.09 -26.13 -11.38
N PHE A 271 5.22 -25.79 -10.78
CA PHE A 271 6.28 -26.75 -10.43
C PHE A 271 6.28 -27.16 -8.95
N ASN A 272 5.33 -26.63 -8.16
CA ASN A 272 5.19 -26.89 -6.73
C ASN A 272 6.50 -26.62 -5.95
N TYR A 273 7.12 -25.49 -6.26
CA TYR A 273 8.35 -25.05 -5.58
C TYR A 273 8.06 -24.56 -4.14
N PRO A 274 9.04 -24.68 -3.23
CA PRO A 274 8.87 -24.27 -1.84
C PRO A 274 8.74 -22.74 -1.69
N THR A 275 7.73 -22.28 -0.95
CA THR A 275 7.47 -20.85 -0.67
C THR A 275 7.81 -20.41 0.75
N PHE A 276 8.40 -21.30 1.56
CA PHE A 276 8.71 -21.00 2.95
C PHE A 276 9.96 -20.13 3.12
N PHE A 277 10.86 -20.10 2.13
CA PHE A 277 12.05 -19.25 2.13
C PHE A 277 11.82 -18.03 1.25
N GLN A 278 12.08 -16.83 1.78
CA GLN A 278 11.99 -15.61 1.02
C GLN A 278 13.21 -14.74 1.34
N LEU A 279 14.12 -14.58 0.36
CA LEU A 279 15.38 -13.84 0.53
C LEU A 279 15.13 -12.42 1.05
N ASP A 280 14.09 -11.79 0.53
CA ASP A 280 13.72 -10.44 0.90
C ASP A 280 13.35 -10.32 2.40
N ARG A 281 12.43 -11.18 2.85
CA ARG A 281 11.95 -11.24 4.25
C ARG A 281 13.04 -11.64 5.23
N ASP A 282 13.81 -12.66 4.88
CA ASP A 282 14.64 -13.38 5.85
C ASP A 282 16.09 -12.91 5.89
N ILE A 283 16.56 -12.21 4.84
CA ILE A 283 17.95 -11.77 4.72
C ILE A 283 18.02 -10.27 4.46
N VAL A 284 17.29 -9.76 3.46
CA VAL A 284 17.40 -8.35 3.04
C VAL A 284 16.84 -7.41 4.11
N HIS A 285 15.61 -7.63 4.54
CA HIS A 285 14.97 -6.81 5.57
C HIS A 285 15.74 -6.85 6.89
N PRO A 286 16.11 -8.02 7.46
CA PRO A 286 16.94 -8.07 8.66
C PRO A 286 18.25 -7.29 8.52
N ALA A 287 18.92 -7.36 7.36
CA ALA A 287 20.14 -6.58 7.12
C ALA A 287 19.88 -5.06 7.12
N ALA A 288 18.72 -4.60 6.62
CA ALA A 288 18.33 -3.20 6.68
C ALA A 288 18.07 -2.75 8.13
N PHE A 289 17.37 -3.57 8.93
CA PHE A 289 17.11 -3.28 10.35
C PHE A 289 18.41 -3.26 11.18
N GLU A 290 19.34 -4.19 10.94
CA GLU A 290 20.66 -4.19 11.59
C GLU A 290 21.46 -2.92 11.26
N LEU A 291 21.38 -2.43 10.01
CA LEU A 291 22.02 -1.17 9.62
C LEU A 291 21.35 0.03 10.29
N ALA A 292 20.02 0.04 10.40
CA ALA A 292 19.30 1.10 11.10
C ALA A 292 19.70 1.19 12.56
N GLU A 293 19.78 0.06 13.26
CA GLU A 293 20.25 0.00 14.65
C GLU A 293 21.69 0.51 14.76
N LYS A 294 22.57 0.06 13.86
CA LYS A 294 23.97 0.50 13.82
C LYS A 294 24.12 2.02 13.59
N TYR A 295 23.23 2.61 12.80
CA TYR A 295 23.23 4.05 12.51
C TYR A 295 22.33 4.88 13.45
N GLY A 296 21.62 4.24 14.39
CA GLY A 296 20.71 4.92 15.31
C GLY A 296 19.49 5.54 14.62
N GLN A 297 19.03 4.96 13.52
CA GLN A 297 17.88 5.44 12.75
C GLN A 297 16.55 4.93 13.33
N PRO A 298 15.45 5.70 13.18
CA PRO A 298 14.14 5.26 13.63
C PRO A 298 13.66 4.05 12.82
N VAL A 299 13.11 3.07 13.52
CA VAL A 299 12.59 1.83 12.93
C VAL A 299 11.07 1.84 12.88
N ALA A 300 10.40 2.49 13.82
CA ALA A 300 8.95 2.63 13.80
C ALA A 300 8.50 3.61 12.69
N PRO A 301 7.36 3.37 12.03
CA PRO A 301 6.85 4.28 11.01
C PRO A 301 6.36 5.58 11.66
N ILE A 302 6.59 6.70 10.97
CA ILE A 302 6.26 8.06 11.40
C ILE A 302 5.19 8.67 10.47
N THR A 303 5.25 8.39 9.16
CA THR A 303 4.28 8.90 8.18
C THR A 303 3.25 7.86 7.77
N VAL A 304 2.12 8.30 7.21
CA VAL A 304 1.07 7.39 6.72
C VAL A 304 1.60 6.47 5.61
N GLU A 305 2.44 6.99 4.72
CA GLU A 305 3.07 6.22 3.65
C GLU A 305 3.95 5.10 4.23
N GLU A 306 4.71 5.40 5.30
CA GLU A 306 5.52 4.39 6.00
C GLU A 306 4.65 3.34 6.69
N VAL A 307 3.48 3.71 7.22
CA VAL A 307 2.54 2.76 7.82
C VAL A 307 1.92 1.84 6.77
N ILE A 308 1.53 2.36 5.60
CA ILE A 308 1.02 1.53 4.49
C ILE A 308 2.10 0.61 3.93
N HIS A 309 3.35 1.09 3.85
CA HIS A 309 4.50 0.29 3.49
C HIS A 309 4.67 -0.89 4.46
N ASP A 310 4.79 -0.62 5.76
CA ASP A 310 4.95 -1.65 6.78
C ASP A 310 3.77 -2.63 6.81
N LEU A 311 2.55 -2.15 6.55
CA LEU A 311 1.37 -2.99 6.45
C LEU A 311 1.46 -3.96 5.27
N SER A 312 1.94 -3.47 4.13
CA SER A 312 2.20 -4.28 2.93
C SER A 312 3.28 -5.33 3.20
N ASP A 313 4.35 -4.97 3.91
CA ASP A 313 5.41 -5.90 4.32
C ASP A 313 4.91 -7.00 5.25
N VAL A 314 4.16 -6.61 6.28
CA VAL A 314 3.58 -7.56 7.23
C VAL A 314 2.66 -8.54 6.51
N ALA A 315 1.88 -8.07 5.54
CA ALA A 315 1.00 -8.91 4.74
C ALA A 315 1.78 -9.82 3.77
N ARG A 316 2.81 -9.27 3.08
CA ARG A 316 3.71 -9.99 2.17
C ARG A 316 4.47 -11.10 2.89
N PHE A 317 4.99 -10.82 4.09
CA PHE A 317 5.85 -11.73 4.85
C PHE A 317 5.10 -12.77 5.69
N ARG A 318 3.84 -12.48 6.05
CA ARG A 318 2.91 -13.37 6.77
C ARG A 318 3.37 -13.80 8.18
N GLN A 319 4.51 -13.32 8.67
CA GLN A 319 5.03 -13.66 9.99
C GLN A 319 4.50 -12.71 11.08
N GLY A 320 3.68 -13.26 11.98
CA GLY A 320 3.10 -12.49 13.09
C GLY A 320 2.11 -11.42 12.63
N ARG A 321 1.45 -11.65 11.48
CA ARG A 321 0.57 -10.69 10.80
C ARG A 321 -0.41 -10.01 11.75
N GLN A 322 -1.23 -10.78 12.46
CA GLN A 322 -2.22 -10.24 13.40
C GLN A 322 -1.62 -9.26 14.42
N VAL A 323 -0.53 -9.65 15.09
CA VAL A 323 0.09 -8.84 16.16
C VAL A 323 0.74 -7.57 15.61
N LYS A 324 1.31 -7.64 14.39
CA LYS A 324 1.99 -6.51 13.77
C LYS A 324 1.04 -5.56 13.04
N THR A 325 -0.06 -6.06 12.49
CA THR A 325 -1.04 -5.26 11.74
C THR A 325 -1.87 -4.37 12.66
N ASP A 326 -2.34 -4.87 13.80
CA ASP A 326 -3.21 -4.12 14.71
C ASP A 326 -2.68 -2.70 15.08
N PRO A 327 -1.43 -2.52 15.52
CA PRO A 327 -0.92 -1.18 15.85
C PRO A 327 -0.75 -0.27 14.62
N LEU A 328 -0.49 -0.84 13.43
CA LEU A 328 -0.41 -0.06 12.18
C LEU A 328 -1.79 0.46 11.79
N LEU A 329 -2.84 -0.35 11.94
CA LEU A 329 -4.22 0.09 11.71
C LEU A 329 -4.64 1.20 12.69
N ASP A 330 -4.22 1.11 13.95
CA ASP A 330 -4.48 2.17 14.94
C ASP A 330 -3.78 3.48 14.53
N GLN A 331 -2.52 3.43 14.09
CA GLN A 331 -1.81 4.62 13.59
C GLN A 331 -2.48 5.27 12.38
N LEU A 332 -3.07 4.47 11.46
CA LEU A 332 -3.82 5.01 10.33
C LEU A 332 -5.10 5.74 10.77
N ILE A 333 -5.78 5.24 11.81
CA ILE A 333 -6.95 5.91 12.38
C ILE A 333 -6.52 7.18 13.12
N ASP A 334 -5.44 7.12 13.90
CA ASP A 334 -4.88 8.26 14.63
C ASP A 334 -4.48 9.42 13.71
N ALA A 335 -4.00 9.11 12.49
CA ALA A 335 -3.69 10.10 11.46
C ALA A 335 -4.93 10.79 10.86
N GLY A 336 -6.14 10.26 11.07
CA GLY A 336 -7.39 10.83 10.58
C GLY A 336 -7.59 10.63 9.08
N ALA A 337 -8.01 11.69 8.38
CA ALA A 337 -8.32 11.65 6.95
C ALA A 337 -7.19 11.04 6.09
N PRO A 338 -5.91 11.47 6.20
CA PRO A 338 -4.82 10.89 5.44
C PRO A 338 -4.67 9.38 5.62
N GLY A 339 -4.76 8.86 6.85
CA GLY A 339 -4.59 7.44 7.11
C GLY A 339 -5.77 6.58 6.67
N ILE A 340 -7.01 7.07 6.87
CA ILE A 340 -8.23 6.38 6.40
C ILE A 340 -8.27 6.33 4.87
N LEU A 341 -7.94 7.44 4.20
CA LEU A 341 -7.83 7.52 2.75
C LEU A 341 -6.75 6.59 2.21
N ALA A 342 -5.56 6.60 2.81
CA ALA A 342 -4.45 5.78 2.34
C ALA A 342 -4.76 4.28 2.45
N PHE A 343 -5.42 3.85 3.52
CA PHE A 343 -5.87 2.46 3.65
C PHE A 343 -6.97 2.11 2.64
N ALA A 344 -7.97 2.97 2.47
CA ALA A 344 -9.04 2.78 1.50
C ALA A 344 -8.50 2.72 0.06
N ASP A 345 -7.52 3.58 -0.28
CA ASP A 345 -6.88 3.58 -1.60
C ASP A 345 -6.04 2.33 -1.83
N ALA A 346 -5.33 1.84 -0.80
CA ALA A 346 -4.63 0.56 -0.88
C ALA A 346 -5.60 -0.60 -1.16
N VAL A 347 -6.73 -0.66 -0.45
CA VAL A 347 -7.81 -1.65 -0.70
C VAL A 347 -8.38 -1.51 -2.11
N ALA A 348 -8.64 -0.27 -2.56
CA ALA A 348 -9.17 0.01 -3.88
C ALA A 348 -8.21 -0.42 -5.00
N ARG A 349 -6.92 -0.17 -4.82
CA ARG A 349 -5.86 -0.60 -5.74
C ARG A 349 -5.82 -2.12 -5.87
N GLU A 350 -5.88 -2.85 -4.76
CA GLU A 350 -5.88 -4.31 -4.78
C GLU A 350 -7.13 -4.87 -5.47
N ARG A 351 -8.30 -4.29 -5.22
CA ARG A 351 -9.57 -4.67 -5.88
C ARG A 351 -9.55 -4.40 -7.38
N ALA A 352 -9.08 -3.22 -7.79
CA ALA A 352 -9.01 -2.83 -9.20
C ALA A 352 -8.04 -3.72 -9.99
N THR A 353 -6.89 -4.04 -9.41
CA THR A 353 -5.84 -4.84 -10.06
C THR A 353 -6.00 -6.35 -9.86
N ASN A 354 -6.89 -6.77 -8.96
CA ASN A 354 -7.03 -8.15 -8.50
C ASN A 354 -5.68 -8.75 -8.02
N HIS A 355 -4.87 -7.91 -7.38
CA HIS A 355 -3.60 -8.29 -6.77
C HIS A 355 -3.69 -7.99 -5.27
N LEU A 356 -4.09 -9.01 -4.51
CA LEU A 356 -4.32 -8.87 -3.08
C LEU A 356 -2.98 -9.03 -2.34
N VAL A 357 -2.66 -8.06 -1.48
CA VAL A 357 -1.48 -8.10 -0.61
C VAL A 357 -1.97 -7.91 0.82
N ILE A 358 -2.41 -6.70 1.16
CA ILE A 358 -2.96 -6.31 2.45
C ILE A 358 -4.30 -7.00 2.72
N THR A 359 -5.15 -7.11 1.70
CA THR A 359 -6.51 -7.65 1.83
C THR A 359 -6.61 -9.15 1.64
N ASP A 360 -5.50 -9.81 1.28
CA ASP A 360 -5.49 -11.24 0.99
C ASP A 360 -5.84 -12.07 2.24
N TYR A 361 -6.61 -13.14 2.03
CA TYR A 361 -7.06 -14.03 3.09
C TYR A 361 -6.26 -15.33 3.07
N TYR A 362 -5.31 -15.44 4.01
CA TYR A 362 -4.41 -16.59 4.10
C TYR A 362 -4.98 -17.76 4.90
N PHE A 363 -6.29 -17.82 5.12
CA PHE A 363 -6.94 -18.80 6.01
C PHE A 363 -6.35 -18.80 7.44
N ASP A 364 -5.73 -17.69 7.84
CA ASP A 364 -5.15 -17.42 9.16
C ASP A 364 -6.19 -16.90 10.15
N GLY A 365 -7.44 -16.72 9.71
CA GLY A 365 -8.53 -16.16 10.51
C GLY A 365 -8.45 -14.64 10.67
N TYR A 366 -7.51 -13.96 10.01
CA TYR A 366 -7.31 -12.52 10.12
C TYR A 366 -7.71 -11.82 8.82
N HIS A 367 -8.74 -10.97 8.88
CA HIS A 367 -9.22 -10.21 7.73
C HIS A 367 -9.02 -8.71 7.97
N THR A 368 -7.93 -8.16 7.41
CA THR A 368 -7.44 -6.80 7.67
C THR A 368 -8.54 -5.73 7.51
N VAL A 369 -9.32 -5.79 6.43
CA VAL A 369 -10.40 -4.81 6.18
C VAL A 369 -11.52 -4.94 7.22
N SER A 370 -11.84 -6.16 7.67
CA SER A 370 -12.87 -6.35 8.70
C SER A 370 -12.40 -5.83 10.05
N VAL A 371 -11.12 -6.03 10.39
CA VAL A 371 -10.52 -5.48 11.61
C VAL A 371 -10.49 -3.96 11.57
N PHE A 372 -10.11 -3.35 10.44
CA PHE A 372 -10.12 -1.91 10.28
C PHE A 372 -11.53 -1.31 10.44
N ARG A 373 -12.54 -1.91 9.78
CA ARG A 373 -13.95 -1.51 9.93
C ARG A 373 -14.43 -1.65 11.38
N GLN A 374 -14.05 -2.72 12.07
CA GLN A 374 -14.39 -2.91 13.48
C GLN A 374 -13.75 -1.82 14.35
N LYS A 375 -12.47 -1.48 14.14
CA LYS A 375 -11.79 -0.41 14.87
C LYS A 375 -12.45 0.96 14.65
N LEU A 376 -12.85 1.28 13.42
CA LEU A 376 -13.65 2.50 13.15
C LEU A 376 -15.00 2.46 13.87
N GLN A 377 -15.70 1.33 13.84
CA GLN A 377 -16.99 1.16 14.51
C GLN A 377 -16.87 1.26 16.04
N ASP A 378 -15.77 0.76 16.62
CA ASP A 378 -15.49 0.88 18.04
C ASP A 378 -15.37 2.35 18.45
N TRP A 379 -14.75 3.21 17.64
CA TRP A 379 -14.69 4.65 17.91
C TRP A 379 -16.02 5.39 17.72
N ALA A 380 -17.04 4.76 17.13
CA ALA A 380 -18.30 5.38 16.71
C ALA A 380 -19.56 4.81 17.42
N ARG A 381 -19.42 4.18 18.59
CA ARG A 381 -20.39 3.27 19.27
C ARG A 381 -21.86 3.72 19.46
N ASP A 382 -22.26 4.92 19.03
CA ASP A 382 -23.62 5.48 19.12
C ASP A 382 -24.42 5.50 17.81
N LEU A 383 -23.89 4.89 16.74
CA LEU A 383 -24.56 4.86 15.46
C LEU A 383 -25.77 3.91 15.48
N PRO A 384 -26.95 4.34 14.99
CA PRO A 384 -28.07 3.44 14.83
C PRO A 384 -27.73 2.32 13.81
N PRO A 385 -28.42 1.16 13.85
CA PRO A 385 -28.03 -0.04 13.08
C PRO A 385 -27.91 0.16 11.56
N ASP A 386 -28.51 1.22 11.03
CA ASP A 386 -28.52 1.65 9.63
C ASP A 386 -27.37 2.58 9.24
N MET A 387 -26.58 3.07 10.21
CA MET A 387 -25.42 3.94 9.98
C MET A 387 -24.08 3.24 10.29
N ASP A 388 -23.89 2.00 9.83
CA ASP A 388 -22.65 1.24 10.02
C ASP A 388 -21.40 1.98 9.46
N MET A 389 -20.33 2.06 10.27
CA MET A 389 -19.04 2.58 9.81
C MET A 389 -18.42 1.69 8.73
N GLY A 390 -18.67 0.39 8.79
CA GLY A 390 -18.23 -0.55 7.77
C GLY A 390 -18.76 -0.19 6.39
N GLY A 391 -20.08 0.05 6.27
CA GLY A 391 -20.70 0.49 5.03
C GLY A 391 -20.17 1.82 4.49
N LYS A 392 -19.88 2.81 5.35
CA LYS A 392 -19.28 4.09 4.90
C LYS A 392 -17.88 3.92 4.36
N PHE A 393 -17.05 3.10 5.03
CA PHE A 393 -15.70 2.77 4.57
C PHE A 393 -15.72 1.98 3.25
N ASP A 394 -16.67 1.05 3.09
CA ASP A 394 -16.83 0.30 1.84
C ASP A 394 -17.22 1.24 0.69
N SER A 395 -18.14 2.19 0.91
CA SER A 395 -18.46 3.23 -0.08
C SER A 395 -17.26 4.10 -0.47
N LEU A 396 -16.38 4.43 0.49
CA LEU A 396 -15.15 5.19 0.21
C LEU A 396 -14.19 4.37 -0.66
N SER A 397 -13.99 3.10 -0.30
CA SER A 397 -13.15 2.19 -1.08
C SER A 397 -13.70 1.98 -2.49
N ASP A 398 -15.02 1.85 -2.62
CA ASP A 398 -15.69 1.67 -3.91
C ASP A 398 -15.56 2.92 -4.81
N ALA A 399 -15.71 4.13 -4.25
CA ALA A 399 -15.45 5.38 -4.99
C ALA A 399 -14.00 5.46 -5.52
N LEU A 400 -13.03 5.06 -4.70
CA LEU A 400 -11.61 5.00 -5.11
C LEU A 400 -11.36 3.91 -6.17
N VAL A 401 -12.07 2.78 -6.13
CA VAL A 401 -12.01 1.78 -7.20
C VAL A 401 -12.48 2.40 -8.51
N LEU A 402 -13.61 3.13 -8.53
CA LEU A 402 -14.15 3.77 -9.73
C LEU A 402 -13.16 4.75 -10.37
N ILE A 403 -12.45 5.56 -9.56
CA ILE A 403 -11.40 6.46 -10.03
C ILE A 403 -10.31 5.68 -10.78
N ARG A 404 -9.82 4.58 -10.19
CA ARG A 404 -8.77 3.74 -10.81
C ARG A 404 -9.26 3.02 -12.06
N MET A 405 -10.51 2.55 -12.06
CA MET A 405 -11.09 1.89 -13.23
C MET A 405 -11.21 2.86 -14.41
N ARG A 406 -11.61 4.11 -14.17
CA ARG A 406 -11.66 5.15 -15.20
C ARG A 406 -10.32 5.33 -15.89
N GLU A 407 -9.22 5.38 -15.16
CA GLU A 407 -7.87 5.48 -15.73
C GLU A 407 -7.58 4.31 -16.69
N ALA A 408 -7.94 3.08 -16.30
CA ALA A 408 -7.79 1.89 -17.15
C ALA A 408 -8.68 1.93 -18.40
N PHE A 409 -9.92 2.42 -18.29
CA PHE A 409 -10.82 2.60 -19.44
C PHE A 409 -10.30 3.66 -20.42
N GLU A 410 -9.77 4.78 -19.93
CA GLU A 410 -9.16 5.80 -20.78
C GLU A 410 -7.94 5.24 -21.52
N GLN A 411 -7.09 4.47 -20.86
CA GLN A 411 -5.98 3.76 -21.53
C GLN A 411 -6.47 2.80 -22.61
N PHE A 412 -7.53 2.02 -22.35
CA PHE A 412 -8.11 1.13 -23.35
C PHE A 412 -8.68 1.90 -24.55
N ARG A 413 -9.34 3.04 -24.33
CA ARG A 413 -9.93 3.88 -25.40
C ARG A 413 -8.87 4.44 -26.35
N LEU A 414 -7.64 4.63 -25.89
CA LEU A 414 -6.51 5.05 -26.72
C LEU A 414 -6.03 3.96 -27.70
N LEU A 415 -6.42 2.70 -27.51
CA LEU A 415 -6.09 1.62 -28.45
C LEU A 415 -6.77 1.83 -29.81
N PRO A 416 -6.12 1.50 -30.94
CA PRO A 416 -6.77 1.46 -32.24
C PRO A 416 -7.94 0.47 -32.30
N ALA A 417 -8.99 0.75 -33.10
CA ALA A 417 -10.20 -0.08 -33.17
C ALA A 417 -9.96 -1.57 -33.47
N SER A 418 -8.96 -1.89 -34.30
CA SER A 418 -8.58 -3.29 -34.56
C SER A 418 -8.00 -3.98 -33.33
N ASP A 419 -7.22 -3.27 -32.54
CA ASP A 419 -6.58 -3.79 -31.33
C ASP A 419 -7.56 -3.82 -30.15
N GLN A 420 -8.49 -2.87 -30.05
CA GLN A 420 -9.61 -2.94 -29.11
C GLN A 420 -10.40 -4.24 -29.29
N GLY A 421 -10.64 -4.66 -30.55
CA GLY A 421 -11.29 -5.94 -30.85
C GLY A 421 -10.49 -7.15 -30.35
N ASP A 422 -9.17 -7.11 -30.44
CA ASP A 422 -8.31 -8.18 -29.93
C ASP A 422 -8.21 -8.15 -28.39
N TRP A 423 -8.20 -6.96 -27.79
CA TRP A 423 -8.13 -6.70 -26.35
C TRP A 423 -9.49 -6.69 -25.65
N ARG A 424 -10.57 -7.00 -26.36
CA ARG A 424 -11.94 -6.91 -25.84
C ARG A 424 -12.16 -7.71 -24.55
N LEU A 425 -11.40 -8.79 -24.32
CA LEU A 425 -11.50 -9.58 -23.09
C LEU A 425 -10.98 -8.84 -21.86
N HIS A 426 -9.94 -8.01 -22.03
CA HIS A 426 -9.48 -7.12 -20.97
C HIS A 426 -10.56 -6.07 -20.65
N LEU A 427 -11.11 -5.42 -21.68
CA LEU A 427 -12.27 -4.52 -21.51
C LEU A 427 -13.42 -5.24 -20.78
N ARG A 428 -13.76 -6.46 -21.20
CA ARG A 428 -14.81 -7.25 -20.55
C ARG A 428 -14.52 -7.50 -19.06
N SER A 429 -13.26 -7.74 -18.69
CA SER A 429 -12.85 -7.88 -17.29
C SER A 429 -13.02 -6.57 -16.50
N LEU A 430 -12.63 -5.44 -17.10
CA LEU A 430 -12.86 -4.12 -16.51
C LEU A 430 -14.35 -3.86 -16.30
N VAL A 431 -15.19 -4.14 -17.30
CA VAL A 431 -16.65 -3.96 -17.18
C VAL A 431 -17.24 -4.91 -16.14
N PHE A 432 -16.76 -6.15 -16.04
CA PHE A 432 -17.19 -7.10 -15.00
C PHE A 432 -16.94 -6.56 -13.59
N GLN A 433 -15.73 -6.04 -13.34
CA GLN A 433 -15.37 -5.43 -12.06
C GLN A 433 -16.23 -4.19 -11.78
N LEU A 434 -16.50 -3.36 -12.79
CA LEU A 434 -17.28 -2.13 -12.67
C LEU A 434 -18.72 -2.42 -12.28
N ILE A 435 -19.33 -3.44 -12.91
CA ILE A 435 -20.64 -3.96 -12.50
C ILE A 435 -20.57 -4.46 -11.06
N GLY A 436 -19.49 -5.13 -10.67
CA GLY A 436 -19.27 -5.62 -9.32
C GLY A 436 -19.30 -4.53 -8.24
N VAL A 437 -18.78 -3.34 -8.54
CA VAL A 437 -18.80 -2.19 -7.64
C VAL A 437 -20.21 -1.62 -7.51
N HIS A 438 -20.88 -1.33 -8.64
CA HIS A 438 -22.23 -0.72 -8.60
C HIS A 438 -23.34 -1.69 -8.16
N LEU A 439 -23.18 -2.97 -8.45
CA LEU A 439 -24.18 -4.02 -8.25
C LEU A 439 -23.59 -5.18 -7.45
N SER A 440 -23.04 -4.86 -6.28
CA SER A 440 -22.35 -5.81 -5.38
C SER A 440 -23.17 -7.02 -4.94
N LYS A 441 -24.50 -6.95 -5.02
CA LYS A 441 -25.42 -8.05 -4.68
C LYS A 441 -25.61 -9.08 -5.80
N LEU A 442 -25.18 -8.78 -7.02
CA LEU A 442 -25.28 -9.72 -8.12
C LEU A 442 -24.28 -10.86 -7.92
N SER A 443 -24.74 -12.09 -8.18
CA SER A 443 -23.87 -13.24 -8.34
C SER A 443 -22.99 -13.07 -9.58
N ASP A 444 -21.85 -13.77 -9.62
CA ASP A 444 -20.98 -13.74 -10.79
C ASP A 444 -21.71 -14.19 -12.06
N ALA A 445 -22.64 -15.14 -11.96
CA ALA A 445 -23.48 -15.57 -13.08
C ALA A 445 -24.40 -14.46 -13.62
N GLU A 446 -24.92 -13.59 -12.75
CA GLU A 446 -25.75 -12.46 -13.16
C GLU A 446 -24.93 -11.33 -13.78
N LYS A 447 -23.74 -11.05 -13.24
CA LYS A 447 -22.78 -10.11 -13.83
C LYS A 447 -22.34 -10.60 -15.22
N GLU A 448 -22.07 -11.89 -15.34
CA GLU A 448 -21.77 -12.56 -16.62
C GLU A 448 -22.91 -12.41 -17.63
N LEU A 449 -24.16 -12.55 -17.18
CA LEU A 449 -25.33 -12.39 -18.03
C LEU A 449 -25.40 -10.96 -18.63
N MET A 450 -25.03 -9.94 -17.86
CA MET A 450 -24.99 -8.55 -18.33
C MET A 450 -23.93 -8.31 -19.41
N LEU A 451 -22.86 -9.11 -19.43
CA LEU A 451 -21.80 -9.03 -20.43
C LEU A 451 -22.10 -9.84 -21.70
N THR A 452 -23.19 -10.60 -21.71
CA THR A 452 -23.56 -11.45 -22.84
C THR A 452 -23.88 -10.62 -24.07
N THR A 453 -23.20 -10.90 -25.17
CA THR A 453 -23.47 -10.29 -26.48
C THR A 453 -24.09 -11.31 -27.43
N PRO A 454 -24.90 -10.90 -28.42
CA PRO A 454 -25.45 -11.81 -29.41
C PRO A 454 -24.36 -12.61 -30.13
N ALA A 455 -24.60 -13.91 -30.39
CA ALA A 455 -23.60 -14.82 -30.97
C ALA A 455 -23.06 -14.40 -32.35
N HIS A 456 -23.75 -13.50 -33.05
CA HIS A 456 -23.35 -12.97 -34.35
C HIS A 456 -22.51 -11.69 -34.25
N PHE A 457 -22.29 -11.14 -33.05
CA PHE A 457 -21.48 -9.94 -32.88
C PHE A 457 -20.03 -10.22 -33.20
N GLY A 458 -19.46 -9.40 -34.07
CA GLY A 458 -18.02 -9.37 -34.30
C GLY A 458 -17.28 -8.63 -33.16
N PRO A 459 -15.94 -8.74 -33.07
CA PRO A 459 -15.15 -8.15 -31.99
C PRO A 459 -15.43 -6.66 -31.74
N GLY A 460 -15.49 -5.83 -32.78
CA GLY A 460 -15.79 -4.39 -32.62
C GLY A 460 -17.20 -4.10 -32.11
N GLN A 461 -18.20 -4.94 -32.44
CA GLN A 461 -19.56 -4.80 -31.92
C GLN A 461 -19.63 -5.20 -30.44
N GLN A 462 -18.84 -6.19 -30.01
CA GLN A 462 -18.71 -6.54 -28.61
C GLN A 462 -18.07 -5.42 -27.80
N VAL A 463 -16.99 -4.81 -28.32
CA VAL A 463 -16.35 -3.64 -27.71
C VAL A 463 -17.33 -2.48 -27.54
N SER A 464 -18.06 -2.10 -28.59
CA SER A 464 -19.06 -1.03 -28.52
C SER A 464 -20.10 -1.30 -27.42
N ALA A 465 -20.67 -2.51 -27.40
CA ALA A 465 -21.68 -2.88 -26.41
C ALA A 465 -21.15 -2.83 -24.97
N TRP A 466 -19.90 -3.25 -24.74
CA TRP A 466 -19.29 -3.21 -23.41
C TRP A 466 -18.87 -1.80 -22.99
N LEU A 467 -18.42 -0.94 -23.91
CA LEU A 467 -18.17 0.47 -23.61
C LEU A 467 -19.46 1.22 -23.29
N GLU A 468 -20.53 1.00 -24.06
CA GLU A 468 -21.87 1.56 -23.79
C GLU A 468 -22.41 1.09 -22.43
N LEU A 469 -22.11 -0.14 -22.02
CA LEU A 469 -22.44 -0.64 -20.69
C LEU A 469 -21.58 0.04 -19.61
N ALA A 470 -20.28 0.20 -19.85
CA ALA A 470 -19.37 0.85 -18.91
C ALA A 470 -19.75 2.31 -18.65
N GLU A 471 -20.15 3.05 -19.67
CA GLU A 471 -20.57 4.46 -19.57
C GLU A 471 -21.80 4.67 -18.68
N GLN A 472 -22.62 3.64 -18.46
CA GLN A 472 -23.75 3.71 -17.52
C GLN A 472 -23.31 3.69 -16.05
N PHE A 473 -22.09 3.22 -15.79
CA PHE A 473 -21.56 3.00 -14.45
C PHE A 473 -20.33 3.88 -14.15
N LEU A 474 -19.64 4.43 -15.15
CA LEU A 474 -18.48 5.30 -14.92
C LEU A 474 -18.92 6.74 -14.58
N PRO A 475 -18.71 7.22 -13.35
CA PRO A 475 -18.96 8.62 -12.98
C PRO A 475 -17.93 9.58 -13.61
N GLU A 476 -18.29 10.85 -13.77
CA GLU A 476 -17.40 11.89 -14.33
C GLU A 476 -16.28 12.28 -13.35
N ASP A 477 -16.57 12.36 -12.05
CA ASP A 477 -15.62 12.62 -10.96
C ASP A 477 -16.17 12.07 -9.63
N GLU A 478 -15.31 11.47 -8.81
CA GLU A 478 -15.64 10.91 -7.49
C GLU A 478 -14.77 11.52 -6.37
N THR A 479 -13.94 12.52 -6.69
CA THR A 479 -13.04 13.16 -5.72
C THR A 479 -13.82 13.84 -4.60
N ASP A 480 -14.86 14.60 -4.96
CA ASP A 480 -15.74 15.26 -3.99
C ASP A 480 -16.53 14.23 -3.16
N THR A 481 -16.95 13.11 -3.76
CA THR A 481 -17.59 12.01 -3.05
C THR A 481 -16.65 11.40 -2.01
N CYS A 482 -15.38 11.17 -2.37
CA CYS A 482 -14.38 10.65 -1.45
C CYS A 482 -14.18 11.60 -0.26
N ASN A 483 -14.03 12.90 -0.51
CA ASN A 483 -13.89 13.91 0.53
C ASN A 483 -15.11 13.93 1.46
N ALA A 484 -16.33 13.92 0.90
CA ALA A 484 -17.56 13.89 1.67
C ALA A 484 -17.70 12.63 2.55
N LEU A 485 -17.30 11.46 2.03
CA LEU A 485 -17.31 10.20 2.77
C LEU A 485 -16.30 10.22 3.93
N VAL A 486 -15.10 10.75 3.72
CA VAL A 486 -14.09 10.90 4.78
C VAL A 486 -14.56 11.88 5.84
N VAL A 487 -15.14 13.01 5.45
CA VAL A 487 -15.74 13.97 6.39
C VAL A 487 -16.84 13.31 7.23
N THR A 488 -17.70 12.51 6.60
CA THR A 488 -18.73 11.76 7.30
C THR A 488 -18.11 10.77 8.28
N ILE A 489 -17.09 10.01 7.86
CA ILE A 489 -16.40 9.06 8.73
C ILE A 489 -15.82 9.76 9.96
N LEU A 490 -15.02 10.82 9.77
CA LEU A 490 -14.37 11.55 10.87
C LEU A 490 -15.37 12.16 11.86
N SER A 491 -16.48 12.71 11.35
CA SER A 491 -17.54 13.32 12.17
C SER A 491 -18.28 12.31 13.07
N GLU A 492 -18.14 11.01 12.79
CA GLU A 492 -18.76 9.94 13.58
C GLU A 492 -17.78 9.25 14.54
N LEU A 493 -16.46 9.54 14.48
CA LEU A 493 -15.44 8.99 15.39
C LEU A 493 -15.42 9.68 16.75
N ARG A 494 -16.60 9.90 17.34
CA ARG A 494 -16.79 10.72 18.55
C ARG A 494 -15.99 10.23 19.73
N ARG A 495 -15.74 8.94 19.89
CA ARG A 495 -14.99 8.44 21.05
C ARG A 495 -13.48 8.66 20.92
N HIS A 496 -13.00 9.02 19.73
CA HIS A 496 -11.57 9.12 19.43
C HIS A 496 -10.92 10.32 20.12
N PRO A 497 -9.74 10.20 20.75
CA PRO A 497 -9.08 11.31 21.46
C PRO A 497 -8.84 12.57 20.60
N GLN A 498 -8.60 12.38 19.30
CA GLN A 498 -8.32 13.47 18.35
C GLN A 498 -9.58 14.16 17.78
N TYR A 499 -10.79 13.75 18.20
CA TYR A 499 -12.06 14.18 17.61
C TYR A 499 -12.24 15.71 17.58
N HIS A 500 -12.05 16.40 18.71
CA HIS A 500 -12.14 17.87 18.80
C HIS A 500 -10.86 18.61 18.39
N GLY A 501 -9.80 17.88 18.05
CA GLY A 501 -8.51 18.43 17.64
C GLY A 501 -8.28 18.23 16.14
N LEU A 502 -7.38 17.30 15.81
CA LEU A 502 -6.97 17.01 14.43
C LEU A 502 -8.15 16.71 13.50
N PHE A 503 -9.16 15.95 13.93
CA PHE A 503 -10.25 15.54 13.05
C PHE A 503 -11.16 16.70 12.67
N LEU A 504 -11.46 17.60 13.62
CA LEU A 504 -12.23 18.81 13.35
C LEU A 504 -11.48 19.75 12.38
N GLU A 505 -10.17 19.91 12.54
CA GLU A 505 -9.33 20.67 11.62
C GLU A 505 -9.39 20.09 10.20
N GLN A 506 -9.16 18.79 10.07
CA GLN A 506 -9.22 18.10 8.78
C GLN A 506 -10.60 18.17 8.13
N VAL A 507 -11.69 18.07 8.90
CA VAL A 507 -13.06 18.20 8.37
C VAL A 507 -13.34 19.61 7.84
N ARG A 508 -12.85 20.65 8.52
CA ARG A 508 -12.98 22.04 8.05
C ARG A 508 -12.20 22.28 6.76
N GLU A 509 -10.99 21.73 6.66
CA GLU A 509 -10.16 21.79 5.47
C GLU A 509 -10.82 21.08 4.28
N LEU A 510 -11.25 19.82 4.46
CA LEU A 510 -11.88 19.02 3.41
C LEU A 510 -13.23 19.57 2.96
N SER A 511 -14.00 20.18 3.87
CA SER A 511 -15.30 20.78 3.55
C SER A 511 -15.21 22.23 3.07
N ALA A 512 -14.00 22.82 3.07
CA ALA A 512 -13.77 24.25 2.85
C ALA A 512 -14.69 25.16 3.69
N SER A 513 -14.98 24.77 4.94
CA SER A 513 -15.90 25.49 5.83
C SER A 513 -15.38 25.56 7.26
N GLU A 514 -15.08 26.78 7.71
CA GLU A 514 -14.64 27.05 9.10
C GLU A 514 -15.80 27.01 10.11
N GLU A 515 -17.05 27.02 9.64
CA GLU A 515 -18.25 27.07 10.50
C GLU A 515 -18.61 25.72 11.12
N ILE A 516 -17.97 24.62 10.68
CA ILE A 516 -18.22 23.29 11.24
C ILE A 516 -17.75 23.24 12.69
N ASP A 517 -18.63 22.83 13.58
CA ASP A 517 -18.38 22.65 15.01
C ASP A 517 -18.91 21.29 15.47
N PHE A 518 -18.09 20.54 16.21
CA PHE A 518 -18.46 19.25 16.80
C PHE A 518 -19.10 19.39 18.18
N GLY A 519 -19.34 20.62 18.63
CA GLY A 519 -20.02 20.93 19.88
C GLY A 519 -19.04 21.13 21.04
N ALA A 520 -19.58 21.17 22.26
CA ALA A 520 -18.76 21.43 23.44
C ALA A 520 -17.80 20.26 23.74
N ASN A 521 -16.51 20.56 23.85
CA ASN A 521 -15.51 19.61 24.33
C ASN A 521 -15.52 19.59 25.86
N LEU A 522 -16.09 18.53 26.44
CA LEU A 522 -16.15 18.36 27.90
C LEU A 522 -15.01 17.50 28.46
N ARG A 523 -14.17 16.93 27.60
CA ARG A 523 -13.23 15.86 27.97
C ARG A 523 -12.17 16.31 28.95
N ASP A 524 -11.60 17.50 28.75
CA ASP A 524 -10.58 18.03 29.68
C ASP A 524 -11.18 18.28 31.06
N GLN A 525 -12.40 18.83 31.12
CA GLN A 525 -13.11 19.07 32.37
C GLN A 525 -13.46 17.75 33.06
N VAL A 526 -13.99 16.78 32.32
CA VAL A 526 -14.34 15.46 32.87
C VAL A 526 -13.11 14.69 33.33
N ALA A 527 -12.00 14.74 32.59
CA ALA A 527 -10.73 14.11 32.97
C ALA A 527 -10.10 14.76 34.22
N GLN A 528 -10.25 16.07 34.40
CA GLN A 528 -9.85 16.74 35.65
C GLN A 528 -10.71 16.27 36.82
N ILE A 529 -12.02 16.12 36.63
CA ILE A 529 -12.92 15.66 37.68
C ILE A 529 -12.69 14.18 38.02
N GLU A 530 -12.39 13.33 37.04
CA GLU A 530 -12.07 11.92 37.26
C GLU A 530 -10.85 11.75 38.17
N LYS A 531 -9.82 12.59 38.02
CA LYS A 531 -8.62 12.59 38.88
C LYS A 531 -8.91 12.90 40.35
N LEU A 532 -10.03 13.55 40.66
CA LEU A 532 -10.46 13.84 42.02
C LEU A 532 -11.11 12.62 42.70
N VAL A 533 -11.47 11.57 41.94
CA VAL A 533 -12.05 10.35 42.49
C VAL A 533 -10.91 9.46 43.03
N PRO A 534 -10.88 9.17 44.35
CA PRO A 534 -9.81 8.36 44.95
C PRO A 534 -9.90 6.89 44.52
N GLU A 535 -8.80 6.13 44.64
CA GLU A 535 -8.73 4.71 44.22
C GLU A 535 -9.74 3.80 44.95
N GLN A 536 -10.07 4.10 46.22
CA GLN A 536 -11.01 3.34 47.04
C GLN A 536 -12.18 4.22 47.51
N PRO A 537 -13.03 4.70 46.59
CA PRO A 537 -14.00 5.77 46.87
C PRO A 537 -15.11 5.31 47.83
N TYR A 538 -15.46 4.02 47.79
CA TYR A 538 -16.49 3.42 48.65
C TYR A 538 -16.13 3.37 50.14
N LYS A 539 -14.85 3.52 50.51
CA LYS A 539 -14.41 3.60 51.91
C LYS A 539 -14.54 5.01 52.50
N LEU A 540 -14.77 6.00 51.64
CA LEU A 540 -14.77 7.42 51.99
C LEU A 540 -16.18 8.02 51.85
N SER A 541 -17.21 7.19 52.03
CA SER A 541 -18.61 7.57 51.82
C SER A 541 -19.52 6.95 52.86
N SER A 542 -20.39 7.78 53.42
CA SER A 542 -21.47 7.32 54.28
C SER A 542 -22.60 6.61 53.50
N ASP A 543 -22.61 6.66 52.16
CA ASP A 543 -23.53 5.94 51.24
C ASP A 543 -22.79 5.16 50.12
N PRO A 544 -22.08 4.05 50.45
CA PRO A 544 -21.21 3.35 49.51
C PRO A 544 -21.97 2.73 48.32
N GLN A 545 -23.20 2.27 48.53
CA GLN A 545 -24.00 1.60 47.49
C GLN A 545 -24.49 2.58 46.42
N ALA A 546 -24.93 3.78 46.82
CA ALA A 546 -25.31 4.80 45.86
C ALA A 546 -24.10 5.36 45.11
N LEU A 547 -22.98 5.56 45.81
CA LEU A 547 -21.72 5.97 45.20
C LEU A 547 -21.24 4.98 44.13
N HIS A 548 -21.22 3.68 44.45
CA HIS A 548 -20.78 2.65 43.52
C HIS A 548 -21.61 2.65 42.23
N ARG A 549 -22.94 2.68 42.35
CA ARG A 549 -23.84 2.73 41.18
C ARG A 549 -23.61 3.96 40.29
N ARG A 550 -23.41 5.14 40.88
CA ARG A 550 -23.16 6.36 40.12
C ARG A 550 -21.78 6.39 39.49
N LEU A 551 -20.75 5.88 40.19
CA LEU A 551 -19.42 5.79 39.64
C LEU A 551 -19.36 4.80 38.46
N ASP A 552 -20.07 3.68 38.56
CA ASP A 552 -20.21 2.74 37.44
C ASP A 552 -20.97 3.36 36.27
N ALA A 553 -22.06 4.10 36.53
CA ALA A 553 -22.79 4.82 35.50
C ALA A 553 -21.92 5.90 34.84
N PHE A 554 -21.17 6.67 35.62
CA PHE A 554 -20.22 7.68 35.15
C PHE A 554 -19.15 7.05 34.25
N ARG A 555 -18.49 5.98 34.69
CA ARG A 555 -17.44 5.30 33.91
C ARG A 555 -17.99 4.67 32.64
N ARG A 556 -19.19 4.08 32.67
CA ARG A 556 -19.85 3.54 31.47
C ARG A 556 -20.17 4.65 30.47
N LEU A 557 -20.81 5.73 30.94
CA LEU A 557 -21.13 6.86 30.08
C LEU A 557 -19.88 7.51 29.52
N LEU A 558 -18.81 7.64 30.32
CA LEU A 558 -17.53 8.21 29.86
C LEU A 558 -16.90 7.36 28.75
N GLN A 559 -17.07 6.04 28.83
CA GLN A 559 -16.63 5.13 27.79
C GLN A 559 -17.51 5.22 26.55
N ASP A 560 -18.82 5.40 26.68
CA ASP A 560 -19.77 5.36 25.57
C ASP A 560 -19.89 6.72 24.87
N ASP A 561 -20.17 7.80 25.61
CA ASP A 561 -20.32 9.18 25.12
C ASP A 561 -19.49 10.15 25.98
N PRO A 562 -18.21 10.40 25.63
CA PRO A 562 -17.28 11.21 26.44
C PRO A 562 -17.60 12.71 26.47
N ASP A 563 -18.49 13.19 25.59
CA ASP A 563 -18.91 14.59 25.53
C ASP A 563 -20.34 14.81 26.07
N SER A 564 -20.93 13.78 26.70
CA SER A 564 -22.26 13.87 27.30
C SER A 564 -22.30 14.88 28.45
N ALA A 565 -23.24 15.83 28.38
CA ALA A 565 -23.47 16.77 29.48
C ALA A 565 -23.91 16.06 30.79
N GLU A 566 -24.48 14.85 30.70
CA GLU A 566 -24.88 14.04 31.86
C GLU A 566 -23.66 13.56 32.68
N LEU A 567 -22.46 13.52 32.08
CA LEU A 567 -21.22 13.21 32.81
C LEU A 567 -20.98 14.19 33.96
N LEU A 568 -21.26 15.49 33.75
CA LEU A 568 -21.09 16.51 34.79
C LEU A 568 -22.10 16.30 35.94
N THR A 569 -23.33 15.90 35.61
CA THR A 569 -24.35 15.55 36.61
C THR A 569 -23.95 14.31 37.41
N LEU A 570 -23.49 13.24 36.74
CA LEU A 570 -23.04 12.02 37.40
C LEU A 570 -21.82 12.29 38.28
N ALA A 571 -20.86 13.07 37.78
CA ALA A 571 -19.66 13.48 38.50
C ALA A 571 -20.01 14.29 39.77
N ALA A 572 -20.91 15.28 39.67
CA ALA A 572 -21.41 16.02 40.84
C ALA A 572 -22.01 15.06 41.89
N GLY A 573 -22.75 14.06 41.42
CA GLY A 573 -23.32 13.00 42.24
C GLY A 573 -22.32 12.08 42.95
N VAL A 574 -21.17 11.83 42.32
CA VAL A 574 -20.05 11.06 42.88
C VAL A 574 -19.32 11.91 43.92
N LEU A 575 -18.91 13.12 43.56
CA LEU A 575 -18.11 14.00 44.42
C LEU A 575 -18.81 14.35 45.74
N ILE A 576 -20.09 14.71 45.68
CA ILE A 576 -20.86 15.11 46.88
C ILE A 576 -21.04 13.95 47.89
N ARG A 577 -20.89 12.70 47.44
CA ARG A 577 -21.01 11.48 48.26
C ARG A 577 -19.69 11.01 48.87
N LEU A 578 -18.57 11.65 48.56
CA LEU A 578 -17.26 11.37 49.18
C LEU A 578 -17.11 12.14 50.50
N ASP A 579 -18.13 12.10 51.36
CA ASP A 579 -18.26 12.93 52.56
C ASP A 579 -17.26 12.61 53.68
N GLU A 580 -16.61 11.46 53.62
CA GLU A 580 -15.56 11.06 54.56
C GLU A 580 -14.14 11.29 54.01
N ALA A 581 -14.00 11.92 52.83
CA ALA A 581 -12.70 12.27 52.26
C ALA A 581 -12.06 13.47 52.98
N GLU A 582 -10.73 13.44 53.18
CA GLU A 582 -9.99 14.53 53.86
C GLU A 582 -10.10 15.87 53.11
N ASN A 583 -10.21 15.82 51.79
CA ASN A 583 -10.38 16.98 50.92
C ASN A 583 -11.85 17.26 50.54
N TYR A 584 -12.83 16.76 51.30
CA TYR A 584 -14.26 16.90 50.94
C TYR A 584 -14.71 18.35 50.66
N ALA A 585 -14.15 19.34 51.37
CA ALA A 585 -14.45 20.76 51.11
C ALA A 585 -14.05 21.21 49.69
N GLU A 586 -12.93 20.71 49.17
CA GLU A 586 -12.47 20.96 47.79
C GLU A 586 -13.42 20.30 46.79
N LEU A 587 -13.81 19.03 47.04
CA LEU A 587 -14.76 18.30 46.21
C LEU A 587 -16.12 19.01 46.12
N VAL A 588 -16.62 19.54 47.24
CA VAL A 588 -17.86 20.35 47.28
C VAL A 588 -17.68 21.67 46.52
N GLY A 589 -16.50 22.28 46.57
CA GLY A 589 -16.16 23.46 45.76
C GLY A 589 -16.28 23.19 44.27
N VAL A 590 -15.76 22.06 43.79
CA VAL A 590 -15.91 21.64 42.39
C VAL A 590 -17.37 21.41 42.01
N VAL A 591 -18.17 20.79 42.89
CA VAL A 591 -19.61 20.62 42.65
C VAL A 591 -20.33 21.97 42.54
N HIS A 592 -19.90 22.98 43.31
CA HIS A 592 -20.46 24.33 43.22
C HIS A 592 -20.09 25.00 41.88
N GLU A 593 -18.84 24.88 41.44
CA GLU A 593 -18.34 25.44 40.18
C GLU A 593 -19.02 24.81 38.94
N LEU A 594 -19.45 23.55 39.03
CA LEU A 594 -20.23 22.90 37.98
C LEU A 594 -21.57 23.59 37.69
N GLY A 595 -22.14 24.34 38.63
CA GLY A 595 -23.35 25.14 38.41
C GLY A 595 -24.59 24.32 38.05
N SER A 596 -25.30 24.72 37.00
CA SER A 596 -26.58 24.11 36.58
C SER A 596 -26.51 22.60 36.28
N PRO A 597 -25.44 22.04 35.67
CA PRO A 597 -25.23 20.59 35.56
C PRO A 597 -25.31 19.80 36.86
N ALA A 598 -24.98 20.39 38.01
CA ALA A 598 -25.00 19.69 39.30
C ALA A 598 -26.42 19.57 39.90
N THR A 599 -27.32 20.49 39.55
CA THR A 599 -28.67 20.61 40.14
C THR A 599 -29.46 19.30 40.15
N PRO A 600 -29.57 18.53 39.04
CA PRO A 600 -30.36 17.30 39.03
C PRO A 600 -29.81 16.26 40.01
N ALA A 601 -28.48 16.16 40.13
CA ALA A 601 -27.84 15.22 41.04
C ALA A 601 -28.09 15.57 42.52
N LEU A 602 -28.15 16.87 42.85
CA LEU A 602 -28.44 17.40 44.18
C LEU A 602 -29.93 17.23 44.54
N GLU A 603 -30.84 17.49 43.60
CA GLU A 603 -32.28 17.28 43.79
C GLU A 603 -32.61 15.80 44.04
N GLU A 604 -31.95 14.88 43.33
CA GLU A 604 -32.11 13.44 43.56
C GLU A 604 -31.66 13.03 44.97
N ILE A 605 -30.58 13.63 45.49
CA ILE A 605 -30.13 13.42 46.89
C ILE A 605 -31.20 13.88 47.86
N MET A 606 -31.78 15.06 47.64
CA MET A 606 -32.84 15.63 48.48
C MET A 606 -34.12 14.79 48.45
N ALA A 607 -34.41 14.12 47.33
CA ALA A 607 -35.54 13.20 47.22
C ALA A 607 -35.28 11.84 47.90
N THR A 608 -34.03 11.36 47.88
CA THR A 608 -33.69 9.98 48.26
C THR A 608 -33.26 9.83 49.73
N ILE A 609 -32.53 10.80 50.28
CA ILE A 609 -32.00 10.74 51.65
C ILE A 609 -32.96 11.45 52.60
N SER A 610 -33.54 10.80 53.59
CA SER A 610 -34.46 11.46 54.53
C SER A 610 -33.76 12.51 55.40
N PRO A 611 -34.43 13.63 55.80
CA PRO A 611 -33.91 14.54 56.82
C PRO A 611 -33.58 13.88 58.16
N ARG A 612 -34.14 12.69 58.43
CA ARG A 612 -33.92 11.91 59.65
C ARG A 612 -32.79 10.89 59.52
N ASP A 613 -32.12 10.82 58.37
CA ASP A 613 -31.01 9.90 58.15
C ASP A 613 -29.71 10.47 58.74
N GLU A 614 -29.40 10.09 59.97
CA GLU A 614 -28.22 10.56 60.69
C GLU A 614 -26.90 10.13 60.03
N ARG A 615 -26.90 8.99 59.33
CA ARG A 615 -25.70 8.45 58.68
C ARG A 615 -25.29 9.31 57.48
N ARG A 616 -26.25 9.77 56.68
CA ARG A 616 -26.00 10.50 55.43
C ARG A 616 -26.29 12.01 55.54
N VAL A 617 -26.29 12.52 56.77
CA VAL A 617 -26.67 13.91 57.07
C VAL A 617 -25.72 14.94 56.44
N VAL A 618 -24.43 14.61 56.31
CA VAL A 618 -23.42 15.51 55.73
C VAL A 618 -23.70 15.72 54.24
N ILE A 619 -23.89 14.62 53.49
CA ILE A 619 -24.24 14.64 52.06
C ILE A 619 -25.50 15.48 51.82
N ARG A 620 -26.59 15.22 52.57
CA ARG A 620 -27.86 15.95 52.41
C ARG A 620 -27.70 17.44 52.73
N ARG A 621 -27.01 17.78 53.83
CA ARG A 621 -26.81 19.18 54.25
C ARG A 621 -26.00 19.97 53.21
N MET A 622 -24.97 19.36 52.62
CA MET A 622 -24.19 20.04 51.58
C MET A 622 -25.01 20.20 50.30
N ALA A 623 -25.79 19.19 49.91
CA ALA A 623 -26.68 19.30 48.76
C ALA A 623 -27.73 20.42 48.93
N GLU A 624 -28.34 20.53 50.11
CA GLU A 624 -29.28 21.62 50.44
C GLU A 624 -28.63 23.00 50.33
N ARG A 625 -27.43 23.17 50.90
CA ARG A 625 -26.68 24.43 50.82
C ARG A 625 -26.33 24.83 49.38
N LEU A 626 -25.90 23.86 48.57
CA LEU A 626 -25.56 24.12 47.17
C LEU A 626 -26.80 24.49 46.33
N LEU A 627 -27.95 23.86 46.59
CA LEU A 627 -29.21 24.20 45.93
C LEU A 627 -29.76 25.57 46.36
N GLU A 628 -29.58 25.96 47.63
CA GLU A 628 -29.95 27.29 48.13
C GLU A 628 -29.05 28.39 47.54
N GLY A 629 -27.77 28.10 47.30
CA GLY A 629 -26.83 29.04 46.68
C GLY A 629 -26.93 29.14 45.14
N ALA A 630 -27.64 28.21 44.49
CA ALA A 630 -27.86 28.20 43.04
C ALA A 630 -29.19 28.85 42.60
N ARG A 631 -30.07 29.18 43.55
CA ARG A 631 -31.32 29.95 43.35
C ARG A 631 -31.08 31.43 43.60
#